data_AF-A0A820ZKA8-F1
#
_entry.id   AF-A0A820ZKA8-F1
#
_cell.length_a   1.000
_cell.length_b   1.000
_cell.length_c   1.000
_cell.angle_alpha   90.00
_cell.angle_beta   90.00
_cell.angle_gamma   90.00
#
_symmetry.space_group_name_H-M   'P 1'
#
loop_
_entity.id
_entity.type
_entity.pdbx_description
1 polymer ?
#
loop_
_entity_poly.entity_id
_entity_poly.type
_entity_poly.pdbx_seq_one_letter_code
_entity_poly.pdbx_strand_id
1 'polypeptide(L)'
;GFLALFSGDTGEIKSEVREQINDKVAEWREEGKAEIVPGVLFIDEVHMLDIECFSFLNRALESDMAPILIMATNRGITKIRGTNQQSPHGIPIDLLDRLLIITTKPYELDEIKQILKIRCEEEDVEISDDALNVLTKIGKETSLRYSIQLITLSSIISRNRKAREVTVDDVKRVYEVFLDEARSSDNLREYEQYFMFNDLNSEQQGSDTAMET
;
A
#
# COMPACT_ATOMS: atom_id res chain seq x y z
N GLY A 1 -22.56 10.42 -7.38
CA GLY A 1 -22.56 11.50 -8.40
C GLY A 1 -21.34 12.40 -8.22
N PHE A 2 -21.01 13.27 -9.19
CA PHE A 2 -19.76 14.06 -9.24
C PHE A 2 -19.41 14.87 -7.96
N LEU A 3 -20.42 15.30 -7.19
CA LEU A 3 -20.26 16.03 -5.92
C LEU A 3 -20.39 15.16 -4.66
N ALA A 4 -20.61 13.85 -4.80
CA ALA A 4 -20.90 12.96 -3.67
C ALA A 4 -19.73 12.85 -2.68
N LEU A 5 -18.50 13.03 -3.14
CA LEU A 5 -17.32 13.06 -2.26
C LEU A 5 -17.32 14.27 -1.31
N PHE A 6 -17.98 15.36 -1.69
CA PHE A 6 -18.03 16.62 -0.94
C PHE A 6 -19.39 16.92 -0.31
N SER A 7 -20.40 16.09 -0.58
CA SER A 7 -21.78 16.32 -0.10
C SER A 7 -22.01 15.83 1.34
N GLY A 8 -21.04 15.16 1.95
CA GLY A 8 -21.18 14.55 3.28
C GLY A 8 -22.17 13.37 3.32
N ASP A 9 -22.57 12.88 2.15
CA ASP A 9 -23.42 11.71 2.02
C ASP A 9 -22.56 10.46 2.23
N THR A 10 -23.04 9.48 3.01
CA THR A 10 -22.22 8.33 3.46
C THR A 10 -21.87 7.36 2.33
N GLY A 11 -22.53 7.50 1.17
CA GLY A 11 -22.38 6.59 0.04
C GLY A 11 -22.97 5.19 0.31
N GLU A 12 -23.66 5.01 1.44
CA GLU A 12 -24.27 3.75 1.80
C GLU A 12 -25.49 3.45 0.92
N ILE A 13 -25.43 2.33 0.21
CA ILE A 13 -26.58 1.84 -0.54
C ILE A 13 -27.51 1.13 0.45
N LYS A 14 -28.76 1.61 0.56
CA LYS A 14 -29.82 1.02 1.40
C LYS A 14 -30.01 -0.47 1.08
N SER A 15 -30.23 -1.28 2.11
CA SER A 15 -30.43 -2.74 1.97
C SER A 15 -31.60 -3.07 1.04
N GLU A 16 -32.72 -2.35 1.14
CA GLU A 16 -33.89 -2.52 0.26
C GLU A 16 -33.54 -2.42 -1.23
N VAL A 17 -32.65 -1.50 -1.59
CA VAL A 17 -32.21 -1.33 -2.99
C VAL A 17 -31.31 -2.50 -3.40
N ARG A 18 -30.44 -2.99 -2.50
CA ARG A 18 -29.59 -4.15 -2.79
C ARG A 18 -30.42 -5.40 -3.01
N GLU A 19 -31.42 -5.64 -2.16
CA GLU A 19 -32.35 -6.78 -2.28
C GLU A 19 -33.14 -6.73 -3.59
N GLN A 20 -33.73 -5.59 -3.93
CA GLN A 20 -34.45 -5.41 -5.20
C GLN A 20 -33.57 -5.66 -6.43
N ILE A 21 -32.29 -5.31 -6.37
CA ILE A 21 -31.34 -5.58 -7.46
C ILE A 21 -30.96 -7.06 -7.48
N ASN A 22 -30.73 -7.68 -6.32
CA ASN A 22 -30.42 -9.12 -6.23
C ASN A 22 -31.54 -9.97 -6.84
N ASP A 23 -32.80 -9.66 -6.54
CA ASP A 23 -33.96 -10.39 -7.08
C ASP A 23 -34.03 -10.29 -8.60
N LYS A 24 -33.82 -9.08 -9.15
CA LYS A 24 -33.79 -8.86 -10.61
C LYS A 24 -32.64 -9.59 -11.30
N VAL A 25 -31.45 -9.59 -10.69
CA VAL A 25 -30.29 -10.29 -11.24
C VAL A 25 -30.52 -11.80 -11.20
N ALA A 26 -31.15 -12.32 -10.15
CA ALA A 26 -31.54 -13.72 -10.05
C ALA A 26 -32.56 -14.10 -11.15
N GLU A 27 -33.61 -13.30 -11.34
CA GLU A 27 -34.61 -13.49 -12.41
C GLU A 27 -33.92 -13.52 -13.79
N TRP A 28 -33.05 -12.56 -14.10
CA TRP A 28 -32.36 -12.52 -15.39
C TRP A 28 -31.42 -13.70 -15.61
N ARG A 29 -30.82 -14.23 -14.54
CA ARG A 29 -30.00 -15.43 -14.59
C ARG A 29 -30.84 -16.66 -14.90
N GLU A 30 -32.00 -16.81 -14.25
CA GLU A 30 -32.93 -17.92 -14.48
C GLU A 30 -33.55 -17.89 -15.88
N GLU A 31 -33.89 -16.70 -16.38
CA GLU A 31 -34.40 -16.48 -17.74
C GLU A 31 -33.32 -16.59 -18.83
N GLY A 32 -32.04 -16.75 -18.46
CA GLY A 32 -30.91 -16.81 -19.40
C GLY A 32 -30.62 -15.49 -20.11
N LYS A 33 -31.11 -14.36 -19.58
CA LYS A 33 -30.85 -13.00 -20.09
C LYS A 33 -29.49 -12.47 -19.61
N ALA A 34 -28.97 -13.00 -18.51
CA ALA A 34 -27.68 -12.60 -17.92
C ALA A 34 -26.90 -13.81 -17.38
N GLU A 35 -25.58 -13.66 -17.33
CA GLU A 35 -24.65 -14.60 -16.71
C GLU A 35 -23.86 -13.88 -15.63
N ILE A 36 -23.62 -14.55 -14.49
CA ILE A 36 -22.81 -14.01 -13.40
C ILE A 36 -21.37 -14.48 -13.59
N VAL A 37 -20.44 -13.53 -13.67
CA VAL A 37 -19.01 -13.80 -13.77
C VAL A 37 -18.34 -13.41 -12.45
N PRO A 38 -17.83 -14.37 -11.66
CA PRO A 38 -17.07 -14.06 -10.45
C PRO A 38 -15.82 -13.24 -10.77
N GLY A 39 -15.65 -12.12 -10.10
CA GLY A 39 -14.48 -11.25 -10.25
C GLY A 39 -13.30 -11.65 -9.37
N VAL A 40 -12.36 -10.72 -9.23
CA VAL A 40 -11.25 -10.81 -8.29
C VAL A 40 -11.33 -9.65 -7.32
N LEU A 41 -11.31 -9.93 -6.01
CA LEU A 41 -11.22 -8.94 -4.95
C LEU A 41 -9.79 -8.96 -4.40
N PHE A 42 -9.03 -7.88 -4.61
CA PHE A 42 -7.69 -7.71 -4.05
C PHE A 42 -7.74 -6.78 -2.84
N ILE A 43 -7.24 -7.26 -1.70
CA ILE A 43 -7.10 -6.48 -0.46
C ILE A 43 -5.62 -6.41 -0.12
N ASP A 44 -5.03 -5.22 -0.25
CA ASP A 44 -3.69 -4.95 0.24
C ASP A 44 -3.69 -4.61 1.74
N GLU A 45 -2.56 -4.79 2.40
CA GLU A 45 -2.36 -4.53 3.82
C GLU A 45 -3.44 -5.17 4.74
N VAL A 46 -3.82 -6.41 4.45
CA VAL A 46 -4.96 -7.08 5.12
C VAL A 46 -4.85 -7.16 6.65
N HIS A 47 -3.63 -7.06 7.19
CA HIS A 47 -3.37 -6.99 8.64
C HIS A 47 -3.98 -5.75 9.33
N MET A 48 -4.47 -4.78 8.55
CA MET A 48 -5.20 -3.61 9.02
C MET A 48 -6.70 -3.88 9.26
N LEU A 49 -7.23 -5.01 8.81
CA LEU A 49 -8.60 -5.43 9.11
C LEU A 49 -8.75 -5.90 10.57
N ASP A 50 -9.95 -5.73 11.11
CA ASP A 50 -10.34 -6.26 12.41
C ASP A 50 -11.02 -7.64 12.31
N ILE A 51 -11.24 -8.25 13.46
CA ILE A 51 -11.88 -9.57 13.57
C ILE A 51 -13.31 -9.61 12.97
N GLU A 52 -14.04 -8.50 13.01
CA GLU A 52 -15.40 -8.42 12.44
C GLU A 52 -15.34 -8.45 10.92
N CYS A 53 -14.40 -7.73 10.32
CA CYS A 53 -14.13 -7.75 8.88
C CYS A 53 -13.73 -9.17 8.42
N PHE A 54 -12.86 -9.85 9.16
CA PHE A 54 -12.49 -11.24 8.84
C PHE A 54 -13.66 -12.21 8.96
N SER A 55 -14.52 -12.03 9.97
CA SER A 55 -15.75 -12.82 10.12
C SER A 55 -16.71 -12.62 8.95
N PHE A 56 -16.83 -11.37 8.47
CA PHE A 56 -17.60 -11.05 7.27
C PHE A 56 -17.02 -11.73 6.03
N LEU A 57 -15.70 -11.66 5.82
CA LEU A 57 -15.03 -12.30 4.69
C LEU A 57 -15.22 -13.82 4.72
N ASN A 58 -15.07 -14.46 5.88
CA ASN A 58 -15.29 -15.89 6.04
C ASN A 58 -16.67 -16.33 5.58
N ARG A 59 -17.72 -15.59 5.98
CA ARG A 59 -19.10 -15.85 5.56
C ARG A 59 -19.32 -15.53 4.08
N ALA A 60 -18.73 -14.45 3.58
CA ALA A 60 -18.87 -14.05 2.17
C ALA A 60 -18.25 -15.08 1.22
N LEU A 61 -17.13 -15.69 1.62
CA LEU A 61 -16.43 -16.75 0.88
C LEU A 61 -17.18 -18.09 0.85
N GLU A 62 -18.21 -18.28 1.67
CA GLU A 62 -19.08 -19.47 1.63
C GLU A 62 -20.14 -19.38 0.54
N SER A 63 -20.33 -18.20 -0.06
CA SER A 63 -21.26 -18.01 -1.16
C SER A 63 -20.72 -18.62 -2.46
N ASP A 64 -21.56 -19.34 -3.19
CA ASP A 64 -21.22 -19.90 -4.52
C ASP A 64 -20.84 -18.81 -5.55
N MET A 65 -21.29 -17.57 -5.32
CA MET A 65 -21.02 -16.41 -6.17
C MET A 65 -19.86 -15.55 -5.66
N ALA A 66 -19.09 -16.03 -4.69
CA ALA A 66 -17.97 -15.30 -4.15
C ALA A 66 -16.88 -15.06 -5.23
N PRO A 67 -16.33 -13.84 -5.33
CA PRO A 67 -15.18 -13.60 -6.19
C PRO A 67 -13.94 -14.31 -5.63
N ILE A 68 -12.91 -14.44 -6.46
CA ILE A 68 -11.60 -14.90 -6.00
C ILE A 68 -11.00 -13.81 -5.08
N LEU A 69 -10.78 -14.15 -3.82
CA LEU A 69 -10.14 -13.26 -2.85
C LEU A 69 -8.62 -13.42 -2.90
N ILE A 70 -7.92 -12.32 -3.15
CA ILE A 70 -6.46 -12.23 -3.06
C ILE A 70 -6.13 -11.22 -1.96
N MET A 71 -5.35 -11.64 -0.97
CA MET A 71 -4.93 -10.80 0.14
C MET A 71 -3.41 -10.64 0.13
N ALA A 72 -2.93 -9.43 0.42
CA ALA A 72 -1.51 -9.14 0.56
C ALA A 72 -1.20 -8.56 1.95
N THR A 73 -0.04 -8.91 2.47
CA THR A 73 0.48 -8.39 3.74
C THR A 73 1.99 -8.46 3.75
N ASN A 74 2.60 -7.41 4.30
CA ASN A 74 4.04 -7.32 4.57
C ASN A 74 4.38 -7.63 6.04
N ARG A 75 3.39 -8.00 6.88
CA ARG A 75 3.59 -8.35 8.28
C ARG A 75 3.73 -9.86 8.47
N GLY A 76 4.77 -10.28 9.19
CA GLY A 76 5.04 -11.68 9.52
C GLY A 76 4.11 -12.20 10.62
N ILE A 77 4.34 -11.78 11.87
CA ILE A 77 3.43 -12.04 13.01
C ILE A 77 2.96 -10.68 13.50
N THR A 78 1.65 -10.52 13.66
CA THR A 78 1.07 -9.29 14.20
C THR A 78 -0.23 -9.59 14.95
N LYS A 79 -0.68 -8.62 15.73
CA LYS A 79 -1.91 -8.68 16.51
C LYS A 79 -3.13 -8.61 15.59
N ILE A 80 -4.12 -9.48 15.80
CA ILE A 80 -5.42 -9.37 15.14
C ILE A 80 -6.15 -8.17 15.76
N ARG A 81 -6.45 -7.14 14.95
CA ARG A 81 -7.10 -5.93 15.44
C ARG A 81 -8.49 -6.27 16.01
N GLY A 82 -8.83 -5.64 17.13
CA GLY A 82 -10.04 -5.96 17.90
C GLY A 82 -9.88 -7.10 18.93
N THR A 83 -8.73 -7.79 18.96
CA THR A 83 -8.45 -8.84 19.96
C THR A 83 -7.16 -8.55 20.73
N ASN A 84 -6.71 -9.45 21.63
CA ASN A 84 -5.37 -9.42 22.24
C ASN A 84 -4.45 -10.54 21.75
N GLN A 85 -4.84 -11.25 20.70
CA GLN A 85 -4.12 -12.41 20.18
C GLN A 85 -3.19 -12.02 19.03
N GLN A 86 -2.01 -12.65 18.99
CA GLN A 86 -1.10 -12.56 17.85
C GLN A 86 -1.32 -13.76 16.92
N SER A 87 -1.20 -13.52 15.62
CA SER A 87 -1.36 -14.56 14.60
C SER A 87 -0.43 -14.30 13.42
N PRO A 88 -0.01 -15.33 12.67
CA PRO A 88 0.63 -15.14 11.37
C PRO A 88 -0.20 -14.18 10.51
N HIS A 89 0.48 -13.19 9.95
CA HIS A 89 -0.08 -12.16 9.08
C HIS A 89 -1.18 -11.29 9.69
N GLY A 90 -1.50 -11.44 10.98
CA GLY A 90 -2.62 -10.76 11.63
C GLY A 90 -3.99 -11.31 11.22
N ILE A 91 -4.03 -12.52 10.66
CA ILE A 91 -5.25 -13.17 10.16
C ILE A 91 -5.70 -14.24 11.17
N PRO A 92 -6.99 -14.35 11.50
CA PRO A 92 -7.53 -15.45 12.31
C PRO A 92 -7.17 -16.83 11.72
N ILE A 93 -6.85 -17.80 12.58
CA ILE A 93 -6.33 -19.14 12.18
C ILE A 93 -7.35 -19.88 11.31
N ASP A 94 -8.64 -19.73 11.61
CA ASP A 94 -9.76 -20.31 10.86
C ASP A 94 -9.82 -19.84 9.40
N LEU A 95 -9.51 -18.56 9.14
CA LEU A 95 -9.37 -18.07 7.77
C LEU A 95 -8.04 -18.51 7.18
N LEU A 96 -6.93 -18.43 7.94
CA LEU A 96 -5.59 -18.79 7.48
C LEU A 96 -5.51 -20.22 6.93
N ASP A 97 -6.16 -21.18 7.60
CA ASP A 97 -6.18 -22.60 7.20
C ASP A 97 -6.89 -22.83 5.85
N ARG A 98 -7.71 -21.87 5.41
CA ARG A 98 -8.43 -21.89 4.12
C ARG A 98 -7.65 -21.19 2.99
N LEU A 99 -6.53 -20.53 3.30
CA LEU A 99 -5.76 -19.73 2.34
C LEU A 99 -4.59 -20.50 1.75
N LEU A 100 -4.30 -20.22 0.48
CA LEU A 100 -3.09 -20.67 -0.18
C LEU A 100 -2.04 -19.54 -0.10
N ILE A 101 -1.01 -19.75 0.72
CA ILE A 101 0.03 -18.73 0.96
C ILE A 101 1.07 -18.78 -0.16
N ILE A 102 1.24 -17.66 -0.87
CA ILE A 102 2.27 -17.48 -1.89
C ILE A 102 3.25 -16.42 -1.39
N THR A 103 4.53 -16.79 -1.24
CA THR A 103 5.58 -15.87 -0.79
C THR A 103 6.30 -15.26 -1.98
N THR A 104 6.42 -13.93 -2.01
CA THR A 104 7.28 -13.23 -2.96
C THR A 104 8.69 -13.08 -2.40
N LYS A 105 9.68 -13.00 -3.29
CA LYS A 105 11.07 -12.74 -2.94
C LYS A 105 11.45 -11.31 -3.36
N PRO A 106 12.38 -10.65 -2.66
CA PRO A 106 12.93 -9.38 -3.12
C PRO A 106 13.58 -9.53 -4.50
N TYR A 107 13.47 -8.50 -5.34
CA TYR A 107 14.10 -8.49 -6.66
C TYR A 107 15.63 -8.42 -6.59
N GLU A 108 16.28 -9.07 -7.54
CA GLU A 108 17.70 -8.94 -7.80
C GLU A 108 18.04 -7.67 -8.60
N LEU A 109 19.32 -7.28 -8.61
CA LEU A 109 19.75 -6.04 -9.26
C LEU A 109 19.38 -5.97 -10.75
N ASP A 110 19.55 -7.08 -11.47
CA ASP A 110 19.23 -7.15 -12.90
C ASP A 110 17.71 -7.04 -13.16
N GLU A 111 16.89 -7.62 -12.28
CA GLU A 111 15.43 -7.52 -12.34
C GLU A 111 14.96 -6.09 -12.05
N ILE A 112 15.56 -5.42 -11.05
CA ILE A 112 15.28 -4.01 -10.75
C ILE A 112 15.60 -3.14 -11.96
N LYS A 113 16.76 -3.34 -12.59
CA LYS A 113 17.16 -2.59 -13.78
C LYS A 113 16.17 -2.78 -14.92
N GLN A 114 15.72 -4.02 -15.14
CA GLN A 114 14.73 -4.32 -16.17
C GLN A 114 13.38 -3.65 -15.88
N ILE A 115 12.90 -3.69 -14.64
CA ILE A 115 11.64 -3.02 -14.25
C ILE A 115 11.75 -1.51 -14.47
N LEU A 116 12.85 -0.89 -14.03
CA LEU A 116 13.07 0.55 -14.22
C LEU A 116 13.15 0.93 -15.70
N LYS A 117 13.76 0.09 -16.53
CA LYS A 117 13.80 0.31 -17.98
C LYS A 117 12.39 0.30 -18.59
N ILE A 118 11.57 -0.68 -18.24
CA ILE A 118 10.17 -0.75 -18.69
C ILE A 118 9.41 0.50 -18.24
N ARG A 119 9.62 0.97 -16.99
CA ARG A 119 8.98 2.18 -16.50
C ARG A 119 9.41 3.45 -17.23
N CYS A 120 10.69 3.58 -17.60
CA CYS A 120 11.15 4.68 -18.44
C CYS A 120 10.49 4.65 -19.82
N GLU A 121 10.34 3.46 -20.43
CA GLU A 121 9.63 3.29 -21.70
C GLU A 121 8.13 3.64 -21.57
N GLU A 122 7.49 3.24 -20.47
CA GLU A 122 6.08 3.52 -20.18
C GLU A 122 5.79 5.02 -19.93
N GLU A 123 6.75 5.74 -19.33
CA GLU A 123 6.66 7.17 -19.04
C GLU A 123 7.22 8.08 -20.16
N ASP A 124 7.64 7.50 -21.29
CA ASP A 124 8.32 8.21 -22.40
C ASP A 124 9.52 9.07 -21.92
N VAL A 125 10.38 8.49 -21.07
CA VAL A 125 11.57 9.14 -20.52
C VAL A 125 12.84 8.52 -21.09
N GLU A 126 13.58 9.29 -21.88
CA GLU A 126 14.93 8.93 -22.31
C GLU A 126 15.90 9.08 -21.13
N ILE A 127 16.55 7.99 -20.72
CA ILE A 127 17.54 7.98 -19.63
C ILE A 127 18.86 7.37 -20.12
N SER A 128 19.97 8.00 -19.74
CA SER A 128 21.30 7.46 -20.01
C SER A 128 21.55 6.17 -19.22
N ASP A 129 22.30 5.24 -19.81
CA ASP A 129 22.60 3.94 -19.18
C ASP A 129 23.30 4.10 -17.82
N ASP A 130 24.16 5.10 -17.68
CA ASP A 130 24.84 5.42 -16.41
C ASP A 130 23.85 5.90 -15.34
N ALA A 131 22.88 6.75 -15.72
CA ALA A 131 21.84 7.21 -14.80
C ALA A 131 20.93 6.04 -14.38
N LEU A 132 20.60 5.14 -15.30
CA LEU A 132 19.81 3.93 -15.01
C LEU A 132 20.56 2.99 -14.04
N ASN A 133 21.88 2.83 -14.20
CA ASN A 133 22.70 2.04 -13.28
C ASN A 133 22.71 2.63 -11.86
N VAL A 134 22.84 3.96 -11.75
CA VAL A 134 22.77 4.67 -10.46
C VAL A 134 21.39 4.49 -9.83
N LEU A 135 20.33 4.65 -10.60
CA LEU A 135 18.95 4.51 -10.13
C LEU A 135 18.63 3.07 -9.68
N THR A 136 19.19 2.08 -10.36
CA THR A 136 19.10 0.66 -9.99
C THR A 136 19.74 0.41 -8.63
N LYS A 137 20.92 0.98 -8.39
CA LYS A 137 21.60 0.90 -7.09
C LYS A 137 20.78 1.56 -5.98
N ILE A 138 20.24 2.75 -6.24
CA ILE A 138 19.33 3.44 -5.31
C ILE A 138 18.11 2.56 -5.01
N GLY A 139 17.53 1.90 -6.02
CA GLY A 139 16.36 1.04 -5.86
C GLY A 139 16.62 -0.21 -5.01
N LYS A 140 17.85 -0.73 -5.02
CA LYS A 140 18.28 -1.83 -4.15
C LYS A 140 18.55 -1.39 -2.71
N GLU A 141 19.10 -0.18 -2.52
CA GLU A 141 19.40 0.39 -1.20
C GLU A 141 18.15 0.94 -0.49
N THR A 142 17.14 1.38 -1.24
CA THR A 142 15.91 2.01 -0.71
C THR A 142 14.66 1.18 -1.04
N SER A 143 13.88 1.60 -2.03
CA SER A 143 12.73 0.85 -2.54
C SER A 143 12.53 1.09 -4.03
N LEU A 144 11.97 0.09 -4.72
CA LEU A 144 11.60 0.22 -6.13
C LEU A 144 10.59 1.34 -6.37
N ARG A 145 9.63 1.54 -5.43
CA ARG A 145 8.64 2.62 -5.50
C ARG A 145 9.31 3.99 -5.53
N TYR A 146 10.28 4.20 -4.65
CA TYR A 146 11.03 5.46 -4.59
C TYR A 146 11.83 5.68 -5.88
N SER A 147 12.53 4.67 -6.39
CA SER A 147 13.24 4.78 -7.67
C SER A 147 12.34 5.13 -8.85
N ILE A 148 11.11 4.60 -8.92
CA ILE A 148 10.15 4.95 -9.98
C ILE A 148 9.76 6.44 -9.86
N GLN A 149 9.47 6.93 -8.65
CA GLN A 149 9.17 8.35 -8.44
C GLN A 149 10.32 9.26 -8.88
N LEU A 150 11.57 8.83 -8.65
CA LEU A 150 12.75 9.56 -9.09
C LEU A 150 12.85 9.65 -10.63
N ILE A 151 12.31 8.70 -11.41
CA ILE A 151 12.29 8.77 -12.88
C ILE A 151 11.51 10.00 -13.33
N THR A 152 10.26 10.12 -12.86
CA THR A 152 9.37 11.22 -13.21
C THR A 152 9.97 12.56 -12.78
N LEU A 153 10.53 12.64 -11.56
CA LEU A 153 11.15 13.86 -11.04
C LEU A 153 12.42 14.24 -11.82
N SER A 154 13.27 13.26 -12.16
CA SER A 154 14.50 13.51 -12.93
C SER A 154 14.18 13.96 -14.35
N SER A 155 13.09 13.43 -14.93
CA SER A 155 12.54 13.90 -16.22
C SER A 155 12.16 15.39 -16.14
N ILE A 156 11.49 15.83 -15.07
CA ILE A 156 11.14 17.26 -14.89
C ILE A 156 12.40 18.14 -14.78
N ILE A 157 13.42 17.71 -14.04
CA ILE A 157 14.68 18.47 -13.93
C ILE A 157 15.40 18.53 -15.29
N SER A 158 15.48 17.42 -16.01
CA SER A 158 16.10 17.36 -17.34
C SER A 158 15.40 18.30 -18.34
N ARG A 159 14.06 18.35 -18.30
CA ARG A 159 13.24 19.27 -19.12
C ARG A 159 13.50 20.73 -18.75
N ASN A 160 13.67 21.04 -17.47
CA ASN A 160 13.98 22.40 -17.02
C ASN A 160 15.35 22.89 -17.56
N ARG A 161 16.36 22.01 -17.62
CA ARG A 161 17.64 22.31 -18.31
C ARG A 161 17.57 22.22 -19.84
N LYS A 162 16.39 22.01 -20.42
CA LYS A 162 16.14 21.83 -21.86
C LYS A 162 16.90 20.65 -22.48
N ALA A 163 17.21 19.64 -21.68
CA ALA A 163 17.78 18.38 -22.17
C ALA A 163 16.65 17.40 -22.54
N ARG A 164 16.94 16.50 -23.47
CA ARG A 164 16.03 15.43 -23.88
C ARG A 164 16.21 14.15 -23.06
N GLU A 165 17.45 13.88 -22.67
CA GLU A 165 17.85 12.68 -21.96
C GLU A 165 18.21 13.00 -20.50
N VAL A 166 17.75 12.15 -19.58
CA VAL A 166 18.08 12.19 -18.14
C VAL A 166 19.49 11.66 -17.90
N THR A 167 20.29 12.46 -17.19
CA THR A 167 21.68 12.19 -16.84
C THR A 167 21.85 11.89 -15.36
N VAL A 168 23.03 11.38 -14.99
CA VAL A 168 23.36 11.05 -13.59
C VAL A 168 23.20 12.26 -12.66
N ASP A 169 23.52 13.45 -13.14
CA ASP A 169 23.43 14.67 -12.33
C ASP A 169 21.98 15.05 -12.00
N ASP A 170 21.03 14.77 -12.90
CA ASP A 170 19.60 14.97 -12.62
C ASP A 170 19.15 14.03 -11.49
N VAL A 171 19.51 12.73 -11.60
CA VAL A 171 19.15 11.72 -10.60
C VAL A 171 19.75 12.06 -9.23
N LYS A 172 21.03 12.46 -9.18
CA LYS A 172 21.68 12.92 -7.95
C LYS A 172 20.96 14.12 -7.36
N ARG A 173 20.59 15.09 -8.20
CA ARG A 173 19.90 16.29 -7.74
C ARG A 173 18.53 15.99 -7.14
N VAL A 174 17.76 15.10 -7.76
CA VAL A 174 16.47 14.66 -7.19
C VAL A 174 16.69 13.89 -5.89
N TYR A 175 17.67 12.99 -5.85
CA TYR A 175 17.97 12.18 -4.67
C TYR A 175 18.38 13.03 -3.45
N GLU A 176 19.06 14.16 -3.67
CA GLU A 176 19.38 15.14 -2.60
C GLU A 176 18.14 15.85 -2.06
N VAL A 177 17.20 16.21 -2.94
CA VAL A 177 16.03 17.03 -2.58
C VAL A 177 14.91 16.18 -1.97
N PHE A 178 14.68 14.98 -2.50
CA PHE A 178 13.61 14.09 -2.08
C PHE A 178 14.20 12.95 -1.26
N LEU A 179 13.89 12.90 0.02
CA LEU A 179 14.37 11.85 0.93
C LEU A 179 13.49 10.60 0.80
N ASP A 180 14.09 9.42 0.89
CA ASP A 180 13.34 8.18 1.12
C ASP A 180 12.92 8.04 2.58
N GLU A 181 12.07 7.06 2.88
CA GLU A 181 11.51 6.82 4.20
C GLU A 181 12.59 6.65 5.29
N ALA A 182 13.68 5.94 5.00
CA ALA A 182 14.74 5.68 5.99
C ALA A 182 15.52 6.97 6.27
N ARG A 183 15.99 7.66 5.24
CA ARG A 183 16.67 8.97 5.40
C ARG A 183 15.78 10.02 6.05
N SER A 184 14.49 10.04 5.72
CA SER A 184 13.52 10.95 6.35
C SER A 184 13.35 10.63 7.84
N SER A 185 13.29 9.35 8.21
CA SER A 185 13.14 8.93 9.60
C SER A 185 14.38 9.24 10.43
N ASP A 186 15.58 9.06 9.87
CA ASP A 186 16.83 9.39 10.54
C ASP A 186 17.00 10.90 10.73
N ASN A 187 16.63 11.69 9.73
CA ASN A 187 16.58 13.14 9.83
C ASN A 187 15.63 13.60 10.95
N LEU A 188 14.43 12.98 11.06
CA LEU A 188 13.51 13.26 12.17
C LEU A 188 14.09 12.92 13.55
N ARG A 189 14.85 11.83 13.67
CA ARG A 189 15.53 11.45 14.93
C ARG A 189 16.64 12.42 15.31
N GLU A 190 17.41 12.90 14.34
CA GLU A 190 18.50 13.84 14.58
C GLU A 190 17.98 15.19 15.11
N TYR A 191 16.84 15.66 14.57
CA TYR A 191 16.19 16.90 15.00
C TYR A 191 15.06 16.67 16.02
N GLU A 192 15.01 15.51 16.68
CA GLU A 192 13.96 15.13 17.64
C GLU A 192 13.75 16.19 18.74
N GLN A 193 14.82 16.88 19.16
CA GLN A 193 14.79 17.96 20.15
C GLN A 193 14.05 19.22 19.68
N TYR A 194 13.92 19.43 18.37
CA TYR A 194 13.20 20.56 17.78
C TYR A 194 11.75 20.22 17.44
N PHE A 195 11.34 18.96 17.56
CA PHE A 195 9.96 18.52 17.33
C PHE A 195 9.16 18.51 18.63
N MET A 196 7.90 18.97 18.54
CA MET A 196 7.03 19.31 19.68
C MET A 196 6.72 18.16 20.68
N PHE A 197 7.11 16.91 20.39
CA PHE A 197 6.72 15.76 21.20
C PHE A 197 7.69 15.42 22.35
N ASN A 198 8.82 16.13 22.49
CA ASN A 198 9.72 15.93 23.63
C ASN A 198 9.18 16.49 24.97
N ASP A 199 8.25 17.45 24.93
CA ASP A 199 7.70 18.07 26.15
C ASP A 199 6.64 17.21 26.86
N LEU A 200 6.08 16.18 26.21
CA LEU A 200 5.08 15.30 26.83
C LEU A 200 5.70 14.14 27.61
N ASN A 201 6.94 13.76 27.30
CA ASN A 201 7.65 12.68 28.00
C ASN A 201 8.32 13.16 29.29
N SER A 202 8.59 14.47 29.43
CA SER A 202 9.15 15.05 30.65
C SER A 202 8.11 15.21 31.77
N GLU A 203 6.82 15.36 31.44
CA GLU A 203 5.75 15.44 32.45
C GLU A 203 5.35 14.07 33.03
N GLN A 204 5.49 12.97 32.30
CA GLN A 204 5.16 11.63 32.82
C GLN A 204 6.22 11.02 33.75
N GLN A 205 7.48 11.46 33.68
CA GLN A 205 8.51 11.01 34.64
C GLN A 205 8.43 11.71 36.00
N GLY A 206 7.68 12.83 36.11
CA GLY A 206 7.53 13.58 37.35
C GLY A 206 6.46 13.06 38.31
N SER A 207 5.50 12.26 37.85
CA SER A 207 4.35 11.83 38.68
C SER A 207 4.58 10.52 39.45
N ASP A 208 5.47 9.64 38.98
CA ASP A 208 5.68 8.32 39.62
C ASP A 208 6.62 8.34 40.82
N THR A 209 7.24 9.47 41.15
CA THR A 209 8.21 9.57 42.27
C THR A 209 7.61 10.16 43.56
N ALA A 210 6.30 10.43 43.61
CA ALA A 210 5.64 11.14 44.73
C ALA A 210 4.61 10.30 45.52
N MET A 211 4.73 8.96 45.52
CA MET A 211 3.91 8.08 46.36
C MET A 211 4.74 6.99 47.06
N GLU A 212 5.75 7.40 47.84
CA GLU A 212 6.23 6.59 48.96
C GLU A 212 6.63 7.49 50.14
N THR A 213 5.67 7.76 51.02
CA THR A 213 5.84 7.90 52.49
C THR A 213 4.50 7.71 53.18
#